data_AF-A0A952THT4-F1
#
_entry.id   AF-A0A952THT4-F1
#
_cell.length_a   1.000
_cell.length_b   1.000
_cell.length_c   1.000
_cell.angle_alpha   90.00
_cell.angle_beta   90.00
_cell.angle_gamma   90.00
#
_symmetry.space_group_name_H-M   'P 1'
#
loop_
_entity.id
_entity.type
_entity.pdbx_description
1 polymer ?
#
loop_
_entity_poly.entity_id
_entity_poly.type
_entity_poly.pdbx_seq_one_letter_code
_entity_poly.pdbx_strand_id
1 'polypeptide(L)'
;MNALLALQIFSCFFMTGVLWLVQILIYPGFRLVPPSGLGVFHEFHTRQITWIVAPLMLTELFTAAWLAWERTEPLLIWNLILVLGAWLLTALVSVPLHKRLSQQPEVSIHRLVQTNWPRTALWTLRSGLWLFFLIQNL
;
A
#
# COMPACT_ATOMS: atom_id res chain seq x y z
N MET A 1 12.20 18.10 11.11
CA MET A 1 11.09 17.42 11.80
C MET A 1 9.73 17.64 11.14
N ASN A 2 9.18 18.87 11.12
CA ASN A 2 7.80 19.12 10.67
C ASN A 2 7.54 18.70 9.21
N ALA A 3 8.48 18.93 8.30
CA ALA A 3 8.34 18.51 6.90
C ALA A 3 8.35 16.98 6.73
N LEU A 4 9.20 16.25 7.47
CA LEU A 4 9.25 14.78 7.42
C LEU A 4 7.96 14.15 7.96
N LEU A 5 7.46 14.70 9.07
CA LEU A 5 6.19 14.27 9.63
C LEU A 5 5.02 14.56 8.70
N ALA A 6 4.98 15.75 8.08
CA ALA A 6 3.97 16.09 7.09
C ALA A 6 4.03 15.15 5.88
N LEU A 7 5.23 14.84 5.37
CA LEU A 7 5.41 13.86 4.30
C LEU A 7 4.87 12.49 4.70
N GLN A 8 5.29 11.97 5.86
CA GLN A 8 4.81 10.68 6.40
C GLN A 8 3.28 10.63 6.52
N ILE A 9 2.67 11.66 7.11
CA ILE A 9 1.22 11.68 7.30
C ILE A 9 0.51 11.74 5.93
N PHE A 10 0.97 12.61 5.04
CA PHE A 10 0.42 12.74 3.70
C PHE A 10 0.53 11.43 2.91
N SER A 11 1.73 10.84 2.83
CA SER A 11 1.93 9.60 2.08
C SER A 11 1.15 8.44 2.68
N CYS A 12 1.00 8.38 4.01
CA CYS A 12 0.18 7.37 4.66
C CYS A 12 -1.29 7.48 4.27
N PHE A 13 -1.91 8.66 4.39
CA PHE A 13 -3.31 8.85 3.99
C PHE A 13 -3.53 8.59 2.49
N PHE A 14 -2.60 9.06 1.65
CA PHE A 14 -2.66 8.82 0.22
C PHE A 14 -2.63 7.32 -0.10
N MET A 15 -1.68 6.59 0.49
CA MET A 15 -1.58 5.14 0.33
C MET A 15 -2.81 4.41 0.85
N THR A 16 -3.41 4.84 1.96
CA THR A 16 -4.70 4.29 2.42
C THR A 16 -5.77 4.44 1.35
N GLY A 17 -5.92 5.63 0.76
CA GLY A 17 -6.86 5.86 -0.33
C GLY A 17 -6.59 4.96 -1.54
N VAL A 18 -5.32 4.86 -1.96
CA VAL A 18 -4.92 3.96 -3.06
C VAL A 18 -5.27 2.51 -2.76
N LEU A 19 -5.00 2.02 -1.54
CA LEU A 19 -5.29 0.63 -1.18
C LEU A 19 -6.79 0.32 -1.18
N TRP A 20 -7.62 1.26 -0.73
CA TRP A 20 -9.08 1.10 -0.80
C TRP A 20 -9.58 1.10 -2.25
N LEU A 21 -9.07 1.99 -3.10
CA LEU A 21 -9.38 1.96 -4.54
C LEU A 21 -8.95 0.64 -5.18
N VAL A 22 -7.75 0.17 -4.85
CA VAL A 22 -7.23 -1.11 -5.35
C VAL A 22 -8.12 -2.27 -4.89
N GLN A 23 -8.49 -2.29 -3.62
CA GLN A 23 -9.24 -3.36 -2.98
C GLN A 23 -10.67 -3.49 -3.52
N ILE A 24 -11.39 -2.36 -3.62
CA ILE A 24 -12.82 -2.34 -3.88
C ILE A 24 -13.11 -2.21 -5.38
N LEU A 25 -12.33 -1.42 -6.09
CA LEU A 25 -12.61 -1.08 -7.49
C LEU A 25 -11.70 -1.84 -8.45
N ILE A 26 -10.38 -1.69 -8.29
CA ILE A 26 -9.43 -2.10 -9.34
C ILE A 26 -9.30 -3.63 -9.43
N TYR A 27 -8.98 -4.30 -8.32
CA TYR A 27 -8.79 -5.76 -8.34
C TYR A 27 -10.06 -6.52 -8.70
N PRO A 28 -11.25 -6.19 -8.15
CA PRO A 28 -12.50 -6.77 -8.63
C PRO A 28 -12.78 -6.45 -10.09
N GLY A 29 -12.45 -5.23 -10.54
CA GLY A 29 -12.62 -4.78 -11.92
C GLY A 29 -11.85 -5.59 -12.95
N PHE A 30 -10.72 -6.23 -12.58
CA PHE A 30 -9.99 -7.12 -13.49
C PHE A 30 -10.84 -8.28 -14.01
N ARG A 31 -11.86 -8.72 -13.26
CA ARG A 31 -12.79 -9.79 -13.69
C ARG A 31 -13.73 -9.36 -14.81
N LEU A 32 -13.88 -8.05 -15.01
CA LEU A 32 -14.75 -7.48 -16.05
C LEU A 32 -14.02 -7.33 -17.39
N VAL A 33 -12.70 -7.52 -17.40
CA VAL A 33 -11.89 -7.42 -18.61
C VAL A 33 -11.89 -8.78 -19.34
N PRO A 34 -12.24 -8.84 -20.64
CA PRO A 34 -12.19 -10.08 -21.40
C PRO A 34 -10.81 -10.73 -21.34
N PRO A 35 -10.71 -12.08 -21.33
CA PRO A 35 -9.42 -12.78 -21.22
C PRO A 35 -8.39 -12.35 -22.27
N SER A 36 -8.83 -12.04 -23.49
CA SER A 36 -7.96 -11.58 -24.59
C SER A 36 -7.33 -10.21 -24.35
N GLY A 37 -7.97 -9.33 -23.57
CA GLY A 37 -7.48 -7.98 -23.26
C GLY A 37 -6.81 -7.85 -21.90
N LEU A 38 -6.98 -8.85 -21.02
CA LEU A 38 -6.53 -8.77 -19.63
C LEU A 38 -5.01 -8.59 -19.50
N GLY A 39 -4.21 -9.27 -20.33
CA GLY A 39 -2.75 -9.14 -20.29
C GLY A 39 -2.29 -7.71 -20.56
N VAL A 40 -2.79 -7.10 -21.64
CA VAL A 40 -2.47 -5.71 -22.02
C VAL A 40 -2.93 -4.73 -20.94
N PHE A 41 -4.16 -4.92 -20.44
CA PHE A 41 -4.70 -4.06 -19.39
C PHE A 41 -3.92 -4.17 -18.08
N HIS A 42 -3.56 -5.39 -17.68
CA HIS A 42 -2.79 -5.64 -16.44
C HIS A 42 -1.36 -5.09 -16.53
N GLU A 43 -0.69 -5.23 -17.67
CA GLU A 43 0.63 -4.64 -17.90
C GLU A 43 0.57 -3.12 -17.81
N PHE A 44 -0.38 -2.51 -18.51
CA PHE A 44 -0.63 -1.07 -18.42
C PHE A 44 -0.88 -0.64 -16.97
N HIS A 45 -1.84 -1.29 -16.29
CA HIS A 45 -2.17 -0.99 -14.91
C HIS A 45 -0.94 -1.09 -13.99
N THR A 46 -0.19 -2.19 -14.07
CA THR A 46 0.98 -2.43 -13.21
C THR A 46 2.03 -1.36 -13.42
N ARG A 47 2.32 -0.99 -14.68
CA ARG A 47 3.27 0.07 -15.00
C ARG A 47 2.81 1.44 -14.48
N GLN A 48 1.55 1.81 -14.69
CA GLN A 48 1.04 3.11 -14.28
C GLN A 48 0.96 3.23 -12.75
N ILE A 49 0.44 2.20 -12.08
CA ILE A 49 0.29 2.26 -10.62
C ILE A 49 1.65 2.28 -9.91
N THR A 50 2.71 1.69 -10.48
CA THR A 50 4.07 1.79 -9.92
C THR A 50 4.56 3.22 -9.82
N TRP A 51 4.29 4.09 -10.80
CA TRP A 51 4.68 5.50 -10.75
C TRP A 51 4.00 6.29 -9.63
N ILE A 52 2.83 5.83 -9.18
CA ILE A 52 2.09 6.44 -8.08
C ILE A 52 2.54 5.84 -6.74
N VAL A 53 2.53 4.51 -6.65
CA VAL A 53 2.71 3.78 -5.40
C VAL A 53 4.18 3.73 -4.97
N ALA A 54 5.13 3.52 -5.89
CA ALA A 54 6.52 3.33 -5.51
C ALA A 54 7.13 4.57 -4.81
N PRO A 55 6.95 5.81 -5.32
CA PRO A 55 7.46 7.00 -4.62
C PRO A 55 6.85 7.16 -3.22
N LEU A 56 5.55 6.91 -3.07
CA LEU A 56 4.87 7.00 -1.77
C LEU A 56 5.35 5.92 -0.80
N MET A 57 5.48 4.67 -1.25
CA MET A 57 5.97 3.55 -0.45
C MET A 57 7.41 3.74 0.01
N LEU A 58 8.27 4.28 -0.86
CA LEU A 58 9.66 4.61 -0.52
C LEU A 58 9.71 5.78 0.46
N THR A 59 8.94 6.84 0.21
CA THR A 59 8.80 7.97 1.14
C THR A 59 8.42 7.47 2.52
N GLU A 60 7.33 6.69 2.63
CA GLU A 60 6.85 6.11 3.88
C GLU A 60 7.89 5.29 4.64
N LEU A 61 8.68 4.48 3.92
CA LEU A 61 9.71 3.65 4.54
C LEU A 61 10.88 4.50 5.07
N PHE A 62 11.38 5.43 4.26
CA PHE A 62 12.52 6.26 4.64
C PHE A 62 12.16 7.26 5.73
N THR A 63 11.00 7.92 5.65
CA THR A 63 10.56 8.84 6.69
C THR A 63 10.26 8.10 7.99
N ALA A 64 9.67 6.89 7.93
CA ALA A 64 9.39 6.12 9.15
C ALA A 64 10.68 5.66 9.83
N ALA A 65 11.67 5.20 9.05
CA ALA A 65 12.96 4.78 9.56
C ALA A 65 13.72 5.96 10.17
N TRP A 66 13.72 7.12 9.50
CA TRP A 66 14.36 8.33 10.01
C TRP A 66 13.71 8.80 11.32
N LEU A 67 12.38 8.91 11.37
CA LEU A 67 11.66 9.38 12.55
C LEU A 67 11.89 8.44 13.76
N ALA A 68 11.86 7.13 13.55
CA ALA A 68 12.11 6.15 14.61
C ALA A 68 13.57 6.12 15.07
N TRP A 69 14.52 6.47 14.19
CA TRP A 69 15.93 6.64 14.53
C TRP A 69 16.18 7.91 15.35
N GLU A 70 15.56 9.02 14.95
CA GLU A 70 15.71 10.32 15.62
C GLU A 70 15.02 10.34 16.99
N ARG A 71 13.89 9.62 17.13
CA ARG A 71 13.12 9.55 18.37
C ARG A 71 12.58 8.16 18.65
N THR A 72 12.92 7.65 19.82
CA THR A 72 12.49 6.32 20.30
C THR A 72 11.10 6.35 20.96
N GLU A 73 10.14 7.02 20.32
CA GLU A 73 8.76 7.10 20.79
C GLU A 73 7.98 5.84 20.37
N PRO A 74 7.15 5.24 21.24
CA PRO A 74 6.41 4.02 20.90
C PRO A 74 5.58 4.13 19.62
N LEU A 75 4.97 5.30 19.37
CA LEU A 75 4.17 5.55 18.16
C LEU A 75 5.03 5.45 16.89
N LEU A 76 6.25 6.00 16.89
CA LEU A 76 7.14 5.99 15.73
C LEU A 76 7.69 4.59 15.46
N ILE A 77 7.98 3.82 16.51
CA ILE A 77 8.40 2.41 16.39
C ILE A 77 7.27 1.57 15.82
N TRP A 78 6.04 1.71 16.33
CA TRP A 78 4.88 1.01 15.79
C TRP A 78 4.61 1.41 14.33
N ASN A 79 4.75 2.69 14.00
CA ASN A 79 4.67 3.14 12.61
C ASN A 79 5.72 2.44 11.74
N LEU A 80 6.97 2.30 12.17
CA LEU A 80 7.98 1.59 11.39
C LEU A 80 7.63 0.09 11.22
N ILE A 81 7.22 -0.59 12.28
CA ILE A 81 6.83 -2.01 12.23
C ILE A 81 5.69 -2.23 11.22
N LEU A 82 4.66 -1.38 11.27
CA LEU A 82 3.51 -1.50 10.37
C LEU A 82 3.89 -1.25 8.90
N VAL A 83 4.83 -0.34 8.61
CA VAL A 83 5.22 -0.04 7.22
C VAL A 83 6.05 -1.18 6.65
N LEU A 84 6.92 -1.77 7.47
CA LEU A 84 7.69 -2.95 7.11
C LEU A 84 6.76 -4.15 6.85
N GLY A 85 5.74 -4.35 7.69
CA GLY A 85 4.71 -5.36 7.44
C GLY A 85 3.99 -5.17 6.10
N ALA A 86 3.59 -3.94 5.78
CA ALA A 86 2.97 -3.62 4.49
C ALA A 86 3.91 -3.84 3.29
N TRP A 87 5.19 -3.48 3.44
CA TRP A 87 6.23 -3.74 2.43
C TRP A 87 6.45 -5.23 2.21
N LEU A 88 6.56 -6.03 3.28
CA LEU A 88 6.74 -7.48 3.18
C LEU A 88 5.55 -8.16 2.50
N LEU A 89 4.32 -7.79 2.85
CA LEU A 89 3.13 -8.29 2.15
C LEU A 89 3.15 -7.93 0.66
N THR A 90 3.58 -6.71 0.33
CA THR A 90 3.68 -6.27 -1.06
C THR A 90 4.72 -7.10 -1.83
N ALA A 91 5.94 -7.20 -1.29
CA ALA A 91 7.06 -7.86 -1.96
C ALA A 91 6.90 -9.38 -2.05
N LEU A 92 6.40 -10.02 -0.98
CA LEU A 92 6.33 -11.48 -0.88
C LEU A 92 5.00 -12.06 -1.35
N VAL A 93 3.92 -11.27 -1.38
CA VAL A 93 2.58 -11.76 -1.75
C VAL A 93 2.06 -11.08 -3.00
N SER A 94 1.91 -9.75 -2.99
CA SER A 94 1.27 -9.03 -4.10
C SER A 94 2.10 -9.09 -5.39
N VAL A 95 3.41 -8.86 -5.33
CA VAL A 95 4.30 -8.89 -6.51
C VAL A 95 4.32 -10.27 -7.18
N PRO A 96 4.51 -11.40 -6.44
CA PRO A 96 4.42 -12.72 -7.05
C PRO A 96 3.05 -13.05 -7.64
N LEU A 97 1.95 -12.61 -7.02
CA LEU A 97 0.61 -12.82 -7.55
C LEU A 97 0.40 -12.07 -8.88
N HIS A 98 0.88 -10.82 -8.99
CA HIS A 98 0.83 -10.09 -10.26
C HIS A 98 1.63 -10.77 -11.37
N LYS A 99 2.78 -11.38 -11.06
CA LYS A 99 3.57 -12.15 -12.03
C LYS A 99 2.86 -13.41 -12.53
N ARG A 100 1.99 -14.01 -11.71
CA ARG A 100 1.22 -15.22 -12.06
C ARG A 100 -0.08 -14.93 -12.81
N LEU A 101 -0.49 -13.66 -12.88
CA LEU A 101 -1.77 -13.27 -13.47
C LEU A 101 -1.88 -13.63 -14.95
N SER A 102 -0.77 -13.61 -15.70
CA SER A 102 -0.74 -14.04 -17.11
C SER A 102 -0.91 -15.55 -17.30
N GLN A 103 -0.60 -16.35 -16.27
CA GLN A 103 -0.67 -17.82 -16.34
C GLN A 103 -2.00 -18.35 -15.80
N GLN A 104 -2.49 -17.76 -14.70
CA GLN A 104 -3.72 -18.20 -14.02
C GLN A 104 -4.57 -16.98 -13.61
N PRO A 105 -5.25 -16.32 -14.57
CA PRO A 105 -5.97 -15.07 -14.32
C PRO A 105 -6.97 -15.14 -13.17
N GLU A 106 -7.95 -16.05 -13.25
CA GLU A 106 -9.05 -16.12 -12.28
C GLU A 106 -8.57 -16.39 -10.84
N VAL A 107 -7.68 -17.38 -10.69
CA VAL A 107 -7.10 -17.74 -9.40
C VAL A 107 -6.25 -16.59 -8.85
N SER A 108 -5.47 -15.93 -9.70
CA SER A 108 -4.62 -14.81 -9.30
C SER A 108 -5.43 -13.59 -8.89
N ILE A 109 -6.49 -13.24 -9.63
CA ILE A 109 -7.37 -12.11 -9.28
C ILE A 109 -8.07 -12.38 -7.96
N HIS A 110 -8.60 -13.59 -7.75
CA HIS A 110 -9.22 -13.96 -6.47
C HIS A 110 -8.24 -13.83 -5.29
N ARG A 111 -7.01 -14.34 -5.45
CA ARG A 111 -5.97 -14.21 -4.42
C ARG A 111 -5.51 -12.77 -4.22
N LEU A 112 -5.42 -11.95 -5.27
CA LEU A 112 -5.09 -10.53 -5.15
C LEU A 112 -6.11 -9.79 -4.28
N VAL A 113 -7.42 -10.02 -4.50
CA VAL A 113 -8.48 -9.43 -3.66
C VAL A 113 -8.37 -9.89 -2.21
N GLN A 114 -8.18 -11.20 -1.97
CA GLN A 114 -8.10 -11.75 -0.61
C GLN A 114 -6.87 -11.26 0.15
N THR A 115 -5.71 -11.29 -0.51
CA THR A 115 -4.41 -10.99 0.13
C THR A 115 -4.11 -9.50 0.21
N ASN A 116 -4.89 -8.64 -0.44
CA ASN A 116 -4.77 -7.19 -0.31
C ASN A 116 -5.50 -6.64 0.91
N TRP A 117 -6.51 -7.34 1.44
CA TRP A 117 -7.21 -6.94 2.68
C TRP A 117 -6.27 -6.70 3.87
N PRO A 118 -5.29 -7.58 4.18
CA PRO A 118 -4.29 -7.32 5.21
C PRO A 118 -3.55 -6.00 5.01
N ARG A 119 -3.16 -5.67 3.77
CA ARG A 119 -2.51 -4.39 3.45
C ARG A 119 -3.46 -3.23 3.66
N THR A 120 -4.70 -3.32 3.16
CA THR A 120 -5.72 -2.28 3.35
C THR A 120 -5.99 -2.02 4.83
N ALA A 121 -6.07 -3.06 5.64
CA ALA A 121 -6.22 -2.95 7.09
C ALA A 121 -5.01 -2.28 7.75
N LEU A 122 -3.77 -2.69 7.41
CA LEU A 122 -2.55 -2.06 7.91
C LEU A 122 -2.49 -0.56 7.58
N TRP A 123 -2.74 -0.20 6.32
CA TRP A 123 -2.76 1.22 5.91
C TRP A 123 -3.87 2.01 6.59
N THR A 124 -5.04 1.41 6.82
CA THR A 124 -6.13 2.07 7.54
C THR A 124 -5.79 2.30 9.01
N LEU A 125 -5.21 1.28 9.68
CA LEU A 125 -4.77 1.39 11.06
C LEU A 125 -3.68 2.46 11.22
N ARG A 126 -2.68 2.48 10.33
CA ARG A 126 -1.63 3.51 10.31
C ARG A 126 -2.22 4.92 10.17
N SER A 127 -3.15 5.11 9.24
CA SER A 127 -3.82 6.40 9.07
C SER A 127 -4.65 6.79 10.30
N GLY A 128 -5.26 5.82 10.98
CA GLY A 128 -5.91 6.05 12.27
C GLY A 128 -4.93 6.51 13.36
N LEU A 129 -3.74 5.90 13.44
CA LEU A 129 -2.68 6.32 14.37
C LEU A 129 -2.22 7.76 14.10
N TRP A 130 -1.99 8.11 12.83
CA TRP A 130 -1.59 9.47 12.46
C TRP A 130 -2.70 10.50 12.68
N LEU A 131 -3.95 10.15 12.42
CA LEU A 131 -5.10 11.00 12.72
C LEU A 131 -5.23 11.25 14.22
N PHE A 132 -5.09 10.21 15.04
CA PHE A 132 -5.10 10.33 16.49
C PHE A 132 -3.97 11.24 17.00
N PHE A 133 -2.75 11.04 16.49
CA PHE A 133 -1.61 11.91 16.79
C PHE A 133 -1.90 13.38 16.45
N LEU A 134 -2.46 13.66 15.27
CA LEU A 134 -2.81 15.03 14.88
C LEU A 134 -3.83 15.65 15.84
N ILE A 135 -4.90 14.92 16.18
CA ILE A 135 -5.96 15.42 17.07
C ILE A 135 -5.41 15.77 18.46
N GLN A 136 -4.44 15.02 18.99
CA GLN A 136 -3.84 15.30 20.29
C GLN A 136 -2.90 16.51 20.30
N ASN A 137 -2.45 16.97 19.13
CA ASN A 137 -1.45 18.04 18.98
C ASN A 137 -2.00 19.28 18.25
N LEU A 138 -3.32 19.39 18.12
CA LEU A 138 -4.06 20.60 17.71
C LEU A 138 -4.34 21.47 18.94
#